data_AF-A0A376FI69-F1
#
_entry.id   AF-A0A376FI69-F1
#
_cell.length_a   1.000
_cell.length_b   1.000
_cell.length_c   1.000
_cell.angle_alpha   90.00
_cell.angle_beta   90.00
_cell.angle_gamma   90.00
#
_symmetry.space_group_name_H-M   'P 1'
#
loop_
_entity.id
_entity.type
_entity.pdbx_description
1 polymer ?
#
loop_
_entity_poly.entity_id
_entity_poly.type
_entity_poly.pdbx_seq_one_letter_code
_entity_poly.pdbx_strand_id
1 'polypeptide(L)'
;MLAEQKVEAARVLESLNGALAADAALLSAAERQVIDDAAARLSAVAEGNDADAIEEAIKNVDKQTQDFAARRMDKSVRVALKGQSVDEV
;
A
#
# COMPACT_ATOMS: atom_id res chain seq x y z
N MET A 1 16.99 -13.18 -4.79
CA MET A 1 17.80 -13.61 -3.61
C MET A 1 17.08 -13.23 -2.32
N LEU A 2 17.36 -13.90 -1.18
CA LEU A 2 16.71 -13.58 0.11
C LEU A 2 16.89 -12.11 0.54
N ALA A 3 18.10 -11.57 0.40
CA ALA A 3 18.39 -10.18 0.77
C ALA A 3 17.58 -9.18 -0.06
N GLU A 4 17.41 -9.44 -1.36
CA GLU A 4 16.59 -8.59 -2.25
C GLU A 4 15.12 -8.62 -1.83
N GLN A 5 14.58 -9.80 -1.49
CA GLN A 5 13.19 -9.90 -1.04
C GLN A 5 12.95 -9.17 0.29
N LYS A 6 13.92 -9.19 1.22
CA LYS A 6 13.83 -8.41 2.47
C LYS A 6 13.84 -6.90 2.22
N VAL A 7 14.69 -6.44 1.31
CA VAL A 7 14.74 -5.01 0.92
C VAL A 7 13.43 -4.59 0.25
N GLU A 8 12.89 -5.42 -0.64
CA GLU A 8 11.64 -5.14 -1.33
C GLU A 8 10.45 -5.14 -0.35
N ALA A 9 10.39 -6.09 0.58
CA ALA A 9 9.38 -6.10 1.64
C ALA A 9 9.38 -4.80 2.46
N ALA A 10 10.56 -4.31 2.86
CA ALA A 10 10.69 -3.04 3.57
C ALA A 10 10.20 -1.85 2.73
N ARG A 11 10.54 -1.83 1.43
CA ARG A 11 10.09 -0.78 0.50
C ARG A 11 8.56 -0.76 0.35
N VAL A 12 7.95 -1.93 0.22
CA VAL A 12 6.48 -2.10 0.10
C VAL A 12 5.78 -1.62 1.37
N LEU A 13 6.28 -2.03 2.55
CA LEU A 13 5.72 -1.61 3.84
C LEU A 13 5.83 -0.10 4.05
N GLU A 14 6.97 0.50 3.71
CA GLU A 14 7.16 1.96 3.81
C GLU A 14 6.19 2.72 2.91
N SER A 15 6.07 2.29 1.64
CA SER A 15 5.12 2.87 0.68
C SER A 15 3.68 2.77 1.17
N LEU A 16 3.28 1.60 1.69
CA LEU A 16 1.95 1.37 2.23
C LEU A 16 1.67 2.25 3.46
N ASN A 17 2.63 2.38 4.38
CA ASN A 17 2.47 3.23 5.55
C ASN A 17 2.29 4.70 5.17
N GLY A 18 3.06 5.20 4.21
CA GLY A 18 2.89 6.55 3.68
C GLY A 18 1.52 6.74 3.00
N ALA A 19 1.04 5.72 2.28
CA ALA A 19 -0.28 5.73 1.67
C ALA A 19 -1.41 5.81 2.71
N LEU A 20 -1.36 4.96 3.73
CA LEU A 20 -2.34 4.93 4.80
C LEU A 20 -2.33 6.23 5.60
N ALA A 21 -1.15 6.78 5.90
CA ALA A 21 -1.04 8.06 6.60
C ALA A 21 -1.74 9.21 5.86
N ALA A 22 -1.62 9.25 4.53
CA ALA A 22 -2.24 10.30 3.71
C ALA A 22 -3.74 10.08 3.47
N ASP A 23 -4.16 8.83 3.28
CA ASP A 23 -5.43 8.53 2.62
C ASP A 23 -6.26 7.44 3.30
N ALA A 24 -5.94 7.00 4.53
CA ALA A 24 -6.71 5.97 5.24
C ALA A 24 -8.22 6.25 5.34
N ALA A 25 -8.64 7.51 5.24
CA ALA A 25 -10.07 7.89 5.20
C ALA A 25 -10.82 7.36 3.96
N LEU A 26 -10.12 6.86 2.93
CA LEU A 26 -10.72 6.21 1.75
C LEU A 26 -11.10 4.74 2.00
N LEU A 27 -10.76 4.22 3.18
CA LEU A 27 -11.03 2.84 3.58
C LEU A 27 -12.10 2.82 4.67
N SER A 28 -12.94 1.80 4.61
CA SER A 28 -13.73 1.38 5.77
C SER A 28 -12.82 0.75 6.83
N ALA A 29 -13.32 0.64 8.06
CA ALA A 29 -12.59 -0.03 9.14
C ALA A 29 -12.27 -1.50 8.80
N ALA A 30 -13.17 -2.19 8.10
CA ALA A 30 -12.97 -3.57 7.69
C ALA A 30 -11.86 -3.71 6.63
N GLU A 31 -11.88 -2.86 5.59
CA GLU A 31 -10.83 -2.84 4.56
C GLU A 31 -9.48 -2.46 5.16
N ARG A 32 -9.47 -1.49 6.09
CA ARG A 32 -8.26 -1.09 6.82
C ARG A 32 -7.66 -2.26 7.60
N GLN A 33 -8.49 -3.01 8.33
CA GLN A 33 -8.02 -4.16 9.10
C GLN A 33 -7.39 -5.23 8.20
N VAL A 34 -7.98 -5.52 7.04
CA VAL A 34 -7.43 -6.50 6.08
C VAL A 34 -6.04 -6.09 5.58
N ILE A 35 -5.85 -4.80 5.30
CA ILE A 35 -4.56 -4.25 4.87
C ILE A 35 -3.53 -4.31 6.02
N ASP A 36 -3.93 -3.93 7.24
CA ASP A 36 -3.06 -3.96 8.41
C ASP A 36 -2.61 -5.40 8.72
N ASP A 37 -3.51 -6.39 8.63
CA ASP A 37 -3.19 -7.81 8.82
C ASP A 37 -2.20 -8.32 7.76
N ALA A 38 -2.38 -7.91 6.50
CA ALA A 38 -1.47 -8.26 5.41
C ALA A 38 -0.07 -7.64 5.60
N ALA A 39 -0.01 -6.38 6.03
CA ALA A 39 1.25 -5.69 6.34
C ALA A 39 1.98 -6.33 7.53
N ALA A 40 1.25 -6.66 8.60
CA ALA A 40 1.81 -7.35 9.76
C ALA A 40 2.37 -8.72 9.38
N ARG A 41 1.66 -9.48 8.53
CA ARG A 41 2.15 -10.76 8.01
C ARG A 41 3.42 -10.58 7.18
N LEU A 42 3.47 -9.61 6.27
CA LEU A 42 4.68 -9.32 5.48
C LEU A 42 5.87 -8.98 6.38
N SER A 43 5.66 -8.13 7.39
CA SER A 43 6.70 -7.81 8.37
C SER A 43 7.21 -9.06 9.08
N ALA A 44 6.33 -9.93 9.55
CA ALA A 44 6.69 -11.15 10.27
C ALA A 44 7.48 -12.14 9.39
N VAL A 45 7.07 -12.35 8.14
CA VAL A 45 7.80 -13.28 7.24
C VAL A 45 9.15 -12.72 6.79
N ALA A 46 9.28 -11.39 6.69
CA ALA A 46 10.54 -10.72 6.32
C ALA A 46 11.64 -10.88 7.37
N GLU A 47 11.30 -11.16 8.63
CA GLU A 47 12.26 -11.53 9.68
C GLU A 47 12.85 -12.93 9.47
N GLY A 48 12.13 -13.81 8.77
CA GLY A 48 12.53 -15.18 8.44
C GLY A 48 13.60 -15.27 7.35
N ASN A 49 13.88 -16.49 6.88
CA ASN A 49 14.91 -16.76 5.85
C ASN A 49 14.36 -17.47 4.60
N ASP A 50 13.06 -17.36 4.38
CA ASP A 50 12.37 -17.96 3.23
C ASP A 50 12.04 -16.86 2.21
N ALA A 51 12.77 -16.86 1.09
CA ALA A 51 12.60 -15.85 0.05
C ALA A 51 11.25 -15.96 -0.66
N ASP A 52 10.74 -17.19 -0.84
CA ASP A 52 9.48 -17.44 -1.54
C ASP A 52 8.30 -17.00 -0.66
N ALA A 53 8.36 -17.28 0.65
CA ALA A 53 7.35 -16.81 1.60
C ALA A 53 7.27 -15.27 1.68
N ILE A 54 8.41 -14.57 1.57
CA ILE A 54 8.44 -13.11 1.52
C ILE A 54 7.81 -12.62 0.21
N GLU A 55 8.16 -13.22 -0.92
CA GLU A 55 7.59 -12.85 -2.22
C GLU A 55 6.06 -13.05 -2.26
N GLU A 56 5.56 -14.17 -1.70
CA GLU A 56 4.12 -14.41 -1.58
C GLU A 56 3.42 -13.38 -0.70
N ALA A 57 4.04 -12.98 0.42
CA ALA A 57 3.49 -11.96 1.30
C ALA A 57 3.47 -10.57 0.63
N ILE A 58 4.50 -10.21 -0.15
CA ILE A 58 4.51 -8.99 -0.97
C ILE A 58 3.33 -9.00 -1.94
N LYS A 59 3.16 -10.07 -2.71
CA LYS A 59 2.03 -10.22 -3.65
C LYS A 59 0.68 -10.13 -2.94
N ASN A 60 0.58 -10.68 -1.73
CA ASN A 60 -0.64 -10.55 -0.95
C ASN A 60 -0.91 -9.09 -0.54
N VAL A 61 0.09 -8.36 -0.05
CA VAL A 61 -0.05 -6.92 0.27
C VAL A 61 -0.46 -6.13 -0.97
N ASP A 62 0.18 -6.38 -2.11
CA ASP A 62 -0.19 -5.73 -3.38
C ASP A 62 -1.65 -5.98 -3.71
N LYS A 63 -2.12 -7.23 -3.63
CA LYS A 63 -3.50 -7.61 -3.90
C LYS A 63 -4.49 -6.93 -2.94
N GLN A 64 -4.22 -6.92 -1.64
CA GLN A 64 -5.13 -6.31 -0.66
C GLN A 64 -5.19 -4.78 -0.77
N THR A 65 -4.20 -4.15 -1.42
CA THR A 65 -4.09 -2.69 -1.52
C THR A 65 -4.48 -2.14 -2.90
N GLN A 66 -4.86 -2.98 -3.87
CA GLN A 66 -5.23 -2.55 -5.23
C GLN A 66 -6.39 -1.55 -5.24
N ASP A 67 -7.49 -1.88 -4.57
CA ASP A 67 -8.68 -1.00 -4.51
C ASP A 67 -8.36 0.32 -3.80
N PHE A 68 -7.52 0.26 -2.77
CA PHE A 68 -7.06 1.45 -2.08
C PHE A 68 -6.26 2.37 -3.01
N ALA A 69 -5.30 1.80 -3.75
CA ALA A 69 -4.49 2.54 -4.72
C ALA A 69 -5.36 3.18 -5.82
N ALA A 70 -6.37 2.46 -6.33
CA ALA A 70 -7.32 2.99 -7.30
C ALA A 70 -8.10 4.20 -6.74
N ARG A 71 -8.64 4.09 -5.51
CA ARG A 71 -9.36 5.19 -4.85
C ARG A 71 -8.46 6.42 -4.62
N ARG A 72 -7.17 6.21 -4.28
CA ARG A 72 -6.19 7.29 -4.14
C ARG A 72 -5.93 7.99 -5.47
N MET A 73 -5.79 7.23 -6.55
CA MET A 73 -5.63 7.79 -7.91
C MET A 73 -6.85 8.63 -8.30
N ASP A 74 -8.06 8.12 -8.09
CA ASP A 74 -9.31 8.85 -8.37
C ASP A 74 -9.41 10.15 -7.56
N LYS A 75 -9.00 10.11 -6.28
CA LYS A 75 -8.93 11.31 -5.44
C LYS A 75 -7.94 12.33 -6.01
N SER A 76 -6.73 11.91 -6.36
CA SER A 76 -5.69 12.77 -6.92
C SER A 76 -6.11 13.42 -8.24
N VAL A 77 -6.69 12.64 -9.17
CA VAL A 77 -7.21 13.15 -10.44
C VAL A 77 -8.29 14.20 -10.20
N ARG A 78 -9.26 13.92 -9.32
CA ARG A 78 -10.33 14.87 -8.99
C ARG A 78 -9.80 16.18 -8.38
N VAL A 79 -8.76 16.10 -7.53
CA VAL A 79 -8.12 17.30 -6.95
C VAL A 79 -7.41 18.11 -8.03
N ALA A 80 -6.64 17.46 -8.91
CA ALA A 80 -5.93 18.12 -10.00
C ALA A 80 -6.88 18.84 -10.96
N LEU A 81 -7.97 18.18 -11.37
CA LEU A 81 -8.98 18.78 -12.26
C LEU A 81 -9.67 19.99 -11.62
N LYS A 82 -10.01 19.93 -10.32
CA LYS A 82 -10.59 21.07 -9.60
C LYS A 82 -9.61 22.23 -9.44
N GLY A 83 -8.33 21.94 -9.21
CA GLY A 83 -7.28 22.96 -9.11
C GLY A 83 -7.09 23.72 -10.42
N GLN A 84 -7.12 23.02 -11.56
CA GLN A 84 -7.00 23.65 -12.87
C GLN A 84 -8.21 24.53 -13.24
N SER A 85 -9.42 24.17 -12.82
CA SER A 85 -10.63 25.01 -13.07
C SER A 85 -10.64 26.33 -12.30
N VAL A 86 -9.84 26.46 -11.24
CA VAL A 86 -9.77 27.68 -10.41
C VAL A 86 -8.68 28.64 -10.91
N ASP A 87 -7.72 28.15 -11.69
CA ASP A 87 -6.59 28.92 -12.23
C ASP A 87 -6.87 29.53 -13.63
N GLU A 88 -8.12 29.44 -14.12
CA GLU A 88 -8.58 30.01 -15.41
C GLU A 88 -9.31 31.36 -15.29
N VAL A 89 -9.10 32.15 -14.23
CA VAL A 89 -9.70 33.51 -14.07
C VAL A 89 -8.68 34.62 -13.86
#